data_AF-A0AAN7G9Y3-F1
#
_entry.id   AF-A0AAN7G9Y3-F1
#
_cell.length_a   1.000
_cell.length_b   1.000
_cell.length_c   1.000
_cell.angle_alpha   90.00
_cell.angle_beta   90.00
_cell.angle_gamma   90.00
#
_symmetry.space_group_name_H-M   'P 1'
#
loop_
_entity.id
_entity.type
_entity.pdbx_description
1 polymer ?
#
loop_
_entity_poly.entity_id
_entity_poly.type
_entity_poly.pdbx_seq_one_letter_code
_entity_poly.pdbx_strand_id
1 'polypeptide(L)'
;MDAFEKVLFFQNQNFDHSWFIMFGKDFKGMTPSWFLQWWEKFGSIPLIFPEPLQDALKYFDSRCSSSKHRSQFPAIMVFSQRYKIHWISRWNYSINGNLLDREFFVKWWDSLKINKIISQMHEEYPLPVEKPIALRTRSQSSLESVQISGKSSKELKELAQQLIAHSQQLESEEQVSPTDSVGSVNRDPTDPFQDAQDPYSGHDLDSI
;
A
#
# COMPACT_ATOMS: atom_id res chain seq x y z
N MET A 1 0.52 -27.21 -10.41
CA MET A 1 1.18 -26.18 -11.22
C MET A 1 0.91 -26.39 -12.70
N ASP A 2 1.17 -27.57 -13.25
CA ASP A 2 1.05 -27.88 -14.69
C ASP A 2 -0.27 -27.45 -15.36
N ALA A 3 -1.41 -27.62 -14.70
CA ALA A 3 -2.69 -27.22 -15.27
C ALA A 3 -2.76 -25.70 -15.53
N PHE A 4 -2.28 -24.89 -14.58
CA PHE A 4 -2.25 -23.44 -14.74
C PHE A 4 -1.21 -23.00 -15.75
N GLU A 5 -0.02 -23.61 -15.76
CA GLU A 5 1.00 -23.28 -16.77
C GLU A 5 0.52 -23.61 -18.18
N LYS A 6 -0.14 -24.77 -18.38
CA LYS A 6 -0.71 -25.15 -19.68
C LYS A 6 -1.83 -24.22 -20.14
N VAL A 7 -2.65 -23.73 -19.22
CA VAL A 7 -3.75 -22.79 -19.54
C VAL A 7 -3.18 -21.40 -19.78
N LEU A 8 -2.42 -20.85 -18.83
CA LEU A 8 -1.91 -19.48 -18.88
C LEU A 8 -0.88 -19.27 -19.99
N PHE A 9 -0.20 -20.33 -20.43
CA PHE A 9 0.72 -20.32 -21.57
C PHE A 9 0.13 -20.89 -22.85
N PHE A 10 -1.19 -21.08 -22.92
CA PHE A 10 -1.84 -21.38 -24.19
C PHE A 10 -1.49 -20.28 -25.20
N GLN A 11 -1.18 -20.67 -26.45
CA GLN A 11 -0.75 -19.77 -27.52
C GLN A 11 -1.85 -19.67 -28.58
N ASN A 12 -2.39 -18.48 -28.78
CA ASN A 12 -3.37 -18.19 -29.82
C ASN A 12 -2.64 -17.70 -31.09
N GLN A 13 -3.40 -17.57 -32.17
CA GLN A 13 -2.87 -17.16 -33.47
C GLN A 13 -2.27 -15.74 -33.48
N ASN A 14 -2.65 -14.90 -32.51
CA ASN A 14 -2.21 -13.51 -32.41
C ASN A 14 -1.04 -13.33 -31.42
N PHE A 15 -0.62 -14.41 -30.74
CA PHE A 15 0.42 -14.40 -29.72
C PHE A 15 0.17 -13.41 -28.56
N ASP A 16 -1.09 -13.08 -28.29
CA ASP A 16 -1.48 -12.10 -27.27
C ASP A 16 -2.48 -12.70 -26.30
N HIS A 17 -2.16 -12.69 -25.01
CA HIS A 17 -2.94 -13.33 -23.97
C HIS A 17 -3.07 -12.46 -22.74
N SER A 18 -4.33 -12.19 -22.38
CA SER A 18 -4.68 -11.54 -21.12
C SER A 18 -5.59 -12.47 -20.31
N TRP A 19 -5.34 -12.54 -19.01
CA TRP A 19 -6.05 -13.38 -18.05
C TRP A 19 -6.61 -12.51 -16.94
N PHE A 20 -7.92 -12.59 -16.74
CA PHE A 20 -8.56 -11.96 -15.60
C PHE A 20 -8.56 -12.92 -14.41
N ILE A 21 -7.83 -12.57 -13.36
CA ILE A 21 -7.69 -13.40 -12.16
C ILE A 21 -8.60 -12.88 -11.06
N MET A 22 -9.42 -13.79 -10.53
CA MET A 22 -10.35 -13.50 -9.44
C MET A 22 -10.30 -14.56 -8.35
N PHE A 23 -10.57 -14.15 -7.12
CA PHE A 23 -10.85 -15.07 -6.04
C PHE A 23 -12.36 -15.35 -5.99
N GLY A 24 -12.74 -16.62 -5.93
CA GLY A 24 -14.14 -17.00 -5.76
C GLY A 24 -14.76 -16.32 -4.54
N LYS A 25 -15.98 -15.76 -4.72
CA LYS A 25 -16.71 -15.02 -3.68
C LYS A 25 -16.94 -15.87 -2.42
N ASP A 26 -17.22 -17.16 -2.62
CA ASP A 26 -17.53 -18.10 -1.54
C ASP A 26 -16.32 -18.90 -1.05
N PHE A 27 -15.12 -18.60 -1.55
CA PHE A 27 -13.92 -19.31 -1.12
C PHE A 27 -13.56 -18.92 0.33
N LYS A 28 -13.78 -19.85 1.25
CA LYS A 28 -13.44 -19.78 2.69
C LYS A 28 -12.34 -20.76 3.11
N GLY A 29 -11.78 -21.51 2.14
CA GLY A 29 -10.76 -22.52 2.41
C GLY A 29 -9.41 -21.92 2.77
N MET A 30 -8.54 -22.76 3.36
CA MET A 30 -7.13 -22.40 3.53
C MET A 30 -6.44 -22.32 2.16
N THR A 31 -5.54 -21.37 2.02
CA THR A 31 -4.72 -21.22 0.82
C THR A 31 -3.74 -22.39 0.73
N PRO A 32 -3.79 -23.19 -0.34
CA PRO A 32 -2.89 -24.33 -0.47
C PRO A 32 -1.46 -23.84 -0.73
N SER A 33 -0.46 -24.56 -0.22
CA SER A 33 0.95 -24.17 -0.34
C SER A 33 1.43 -24.05 -1.78
N TRP A 34 0.91 -24.90 -2.70
CA TRP A 34 1.24 -24.80 -4.13
C TRP A 34 0.84 -23.45 -4.74
N PHE A 35 -0.16 -22.77 -4.17
CA PHE A 35 -0.63 -21.47 -4.68
C PHE A 35 0.42 -20.38 -4.47
N LEU A 36 1.32 -20.51 -3.49
CA LEU A 36 2.43 -19.59 -3.31
C LEU A 36 3.37 -19.60 -4.53
N GLN A 37 3.74 -20.78 -5.01
CA GLN A 37 4.59 -20.92 -6.21
C GLN A 37 3.92 -20.36 -7.46
N TRP A 38 2.59 -20.50 -7.56
CA TRP A 38 1.81 -19.90 -8.63
C TRP A 38 1.80 -18.36 -8.50
N TRP A 39 1.60 -17.85 -7.29
CA TRP A 39 1.55 -16.42 -7.00
C TRP A 39 2.88 -15.72 -7.31
N GLU A 40 4.02 -16.34 -7.02
CA GLU A 40 5.34 -15.78 -7.35
C GLU A 40 5.52 -15.53 -8.86
N LYS A 41 4.82 -16.28 -9.71
CA LYS A 41 4.89 -16.12 -11.18
C LYS A 41 3.79 -15.24 -11.77
N PHE A 42 2.56 -15.35 -11.25
CA PHE A 42 1.35 -14.78 -11.88
C PHE A 42 0.53 -13.88 -10.96
N GLY A 43 0.95 -13.74 -9.71
CA GLY A 43 0.28 -12.94 -8.70
C GLY A 43 0.34 -11.44 -8.99
N SER A 44 -0.46 -10.69 -8.25
CA SER A 44 -0.40 -9.23 -8.28
C SER A 44 0.88 -8.71 -7.61
N ILE A 45 1.35 -7.55 -8.08
CA ILE A 45 2.47 -6.81 -7.47
C ILE A 45 1.98 -5.50 -6.84
N PRO A 46 2.64 -4.98 -5.78
CA PRO A 46 2.17 -3.76 -5.12
C PRO A 46 2.10 -2.55 -6.06
N LEU A 47 3.04 -2.43 -7.00
CA LEU A 47 3.18 -1.24 -7.85
C LEU A 47 2.00 -1.01 -8.80
N ILE A 48 1.23 -2.05 -9.10
CA ILE A 48 0.07 -1.90 -10.00
C ILE A 48 -1.15 -1.37 -9.28
N PHE A 49 -1.17 -1.39 -7.94
CA PHE A 49 -2.31 -0.87 -7.19
C PHE A 49 -2.35 0.65 -7.22
N PRO A 50 -3.53 1.27 -7.22
CA PRO A 50 -3.65 2.71 -7.02
C PRO A 50 -3.11 3.10 -5.63
N GLU A 51 -2.54 4.30 -5.51
CA GLU A 51 -1.85 4.78 -4.30
C GLU A 51 -2.62 4.53 -2.99
N PRO A 52 -3.94 4.83 -2.88
CA PRO A 52 -4.68 4.56 -1.64
C PRO A 52 -4.69 3.07 -1.24
N LEU A 53 -4.69 2.17 -2.22
CA LEU A 53 -4.69 0.74 -1.99
C LEU A 53 -3.29 0.22 -1.65
N GLN A 54 -2.23 0.85 -2.18
CA GLN A 54 -0.85 0.57 -1.76
C GLN A 54 -0.64 0.93 -0.28
N ASP A 55 -1.15 2.09 0.15
CA ASP A 55 -1.03 2.49 1.56
C ASP A 55 -1.85 1.62 2.48
N ALA A 56 -3.06 1.22 2.05
CA ALA A 56 -3.85 0.21 2.75
C ALA A 56 -3.11 -1.12 2.89
N LEU A 57 -2.42 -1.57 1.83
CA LEU A 57 -1.60 -2.79 1.87
C LEU A 57 -0.41 -2.66 2.84
N LYS A 58 0.31 -1.53 2.82
CA LYS A 58 1.42 -1.27 3.77
C LYS A 58 0.93 -1.28 5.22
N TYR A 59 -0.20 -0.61 5.49
CA TYR A 59 -0.80 -0.62 6.81
C TYR A 59 -1.21 -2.04 7.23
N PHE A 60 -1.91 -2.77 6.35
CA PHE A 60 -2.29 -4.17 6.57
C PHE A 60 -1.08 -5.05 6.89
N ASP A 61 0.01 -4.95 6.11
CA ASP A 61 1.23 -5.73 6.33
C ASP A 61 1.85 -5.44 7.71
N SER A 62 1.90 -4.17 8.11
CA SER A 62 2.40 -3.78 9.45
C SER A 62 1.59 -4.43 10.58
N ARG A 63 0.27 -4.57 10.40
CA ARG A 63 -0.63 -5.19 11.40
C ARG A 63 -0.53 -6.71 11.39
N CYS A 64 -0.51 -7.32 10.21
CA CYS A 64 -0.34 -8.77 10.07
C CYS A 64 1.01 -9.24 10.62
N SER A 65 2.09 -8.51 10.34
CA SER A 65 3.44 -8.79 10.82
C SER A 65 3.58 -8.65 12.34
N SER A 66 2.77 -7.78 12.98
CA SER A 66 2.74 -7.63 14.44
C SER A 66 1.97 -8.73 15.17
N SER A 67 1.15 -9.50 14.45
CA SER A 67 0.45 -10.65 15.02
C SER A 67 1.44 -11.82 15.21
N LYS A 68 1.25 -12.63 16.26
CA LYS A 68 2.10 -13.82 16.54
C LYS A 68 2.08 -14.89 15.44
N HIS A 69 1.31 -14.66 14.38
CA HIS A 69 1.15 -15.52 13.22
C HIS A 69 1.65 -14.78 12.00
N ARG A 70 2.98 -14.67 11.85
CA ARG A 70 3.57 -14.27 10.57
C ARG A 70 3.03 -15.25 9.53
N SER A 71 2.25 -14.75 8.58
CA SER A 71 1.67 -15.58 7.54
C SER A 71 2.81 -16.23 6.75
N GLN A 72 2.70 -17.53 6.45
CA GLN A 72 3.60 -18.22 5.52
C GLN A 72 3.56 -17.60 4.11
N PHE A 73 2.57 -16.74 3.88
CA PHE A 73 2.24 -16.16 2.60
C PHE A 73 2.52 -14.64 2.59
N PRO A 74 2.98 -14.07 1.46
CA PRO A 74 3.16 -12.64 1.30
C PRO A 74 1.90 -11.84 1.67
N ALA A 75 2.08 -10.69 2.33
CA ALA A 75 0.96 -9.87 2.77
C ALA A 75 0.03 -9.46 1.62
N ILE A 76 0.59 -9.12 0.46
CA ILE A 76 -0.19 -8.80 -0.75
C ILE A 76 -1.08 -9.96 -1.20
N MET A 77 -0.63 -11.20 -1.08
CA MET A 77 -1.43 -12.36 -1.44
C MET A 77 -2.60 -12.52 -0.49
N VAL A 78 -2.33 -12.45 0.82
CA VAL A 78 -3.38 -12.54 1.86
C VAL A 78 -4.38 -11.41 1.71
N PHE A 79 -3.89 -10.18 1.51
CA PHE A 79 -4.71 -8.99 1.29
C PHE A 79 -5.61 -9.15 0.07
N SER A 80 -5.04 -9.58 -1.06
CA SER A 80 -5.79 -9.78 -2.31
C SER A 80 -6.86 -10.87 -2.18
N GLN A 81 -6.55 -11.97 -1.49
CA GLN A 81 -7.50 -13.04 -1.25
C GLN A 81 -8.63 -12.63 -0.29
N ARG A 82 -8.29 -11.90 0.77
CA ARG A 82 -9.21 -11.50 1.83
C ARG A 82 -10.22 -10.46 1.34
N TYR A 83 -9.74 -9.46 0.60
CA TYR A 83 -10.57 -8.38 0.07
C TYR A 83 -10.99 -8.59 -1.40
N LYS A 84 -10.75 -9.79 -1.94
CA LYS A 84 -11.16 -10.20 -3.29
C LYS A 84 -10.69 -9.21 -4.36
N ILE A 85 -9.41 -8.85 -4.29
CA ILE A 85 -8.78 -7.97 -5.26
C ILE A 85 -8.52 -8.78 -6.51
N HIS A 86 -9.03 -8.27 -7.63
CA HIS A 86 -8.88 -8.84 -8.95
C HIS A 86 -7.80 -8.09 -9.73
N TRP A 87 -7.12 -8.80 -10.62
CA TRP A 87 -6.11 -8.20 -11.49
C TRP A 87 -6.10 -8.88 -12.85
N ILE A 88 -5.54 -8.19 -13.84
CA ILE A 88 -5.28 -8.73 -15.16
C ILE A 88 -3.80 -9.08 -15.23
N SER A 89 -3.49 -10.29 -15.69
CA SER A 89 -2.14 -10.70 -16.06
C SER A 89 -2.09 -10.92 -17.56
N ARG A 90 -1.11 -10.30 -18.21
CA ARG A 90 -0.81 -10.45 -19.64
C ARG A 90 0.64 -10.86 -19.79
N TRP A 91 0.97 -11.52 -20.88
CA TRP A 91 2.36 -11.66 -21.29
C TRP A 91 2.47 -11.59 -22.80
N ASN A 92 3.61 -11.07 -23.26
CA ASN A 92 3.96 -10.98 -24.68
C ASN A 92 5.37 -11.54 -24.87
N TYR A 93 5.69 -11.92 -26.10
CA TYR A 93 7.08 -12.21 -26.47
C TYR A 93 7.76 -10.94 -27.00
N SER A 94 8.98 -10.70 -26.54
CA SER A 94 9.87 -9.69 -27.09
C SER A 94 11.16 -10.34 -27.57
N ILE A 95 11.75 -9.77 -28.63
CA ILE A 95 13.02 -10.24 -29.18
C ILE A 95 14.11 -9.28 -28.69
N ASN A 96 14.97 -9.76 -27.79
CA ASN A 96 16.08 -9.00 -27.25
C ASN A 96 17.39 -9.55 -27.82
N GLY A 97 17.80 -8.99 -28.95
CA GLY A 97 18.93 -9.50 -29.73
C GLY A 97 18.62 -10.87 -30.32
N ASN A 98 19.35 -11.91 -29.91
CA ASN A 98 19.16 -13.29 -30.35
C ASN A 98 18.35 -14.13 -29.36
N LEU A 99 17.78 -13.51 -28.32
CA LEU A 99 16.98 -14.18 -27.29
C LEU A 99 15.50 -13.82 -27.48
N LEU A 100 14.65 -14.83 -27.33
CA LEU A 100 13.20 -14.65 -27.24
C LEU A 100 12.84 -14.56 -25.76
N ASP A 101 12.53 -13.36 -25.31
CA ASP A 101 12.12 -13.08 -23.94
C ASP A 101 10.60 -13.07 -23.83
N ARG A 102 10.12 -13.38 -22.63
CA ARG A 102 8.70 -13.27 -22.29
C ARG A 102 8.52 -12.15 -21.28
N GLU A 103 7.86 -11.11 -21.71
CA GLU A 103 7.54 -9.95 -20.89
C GLU A 103 6.18 -10.15 -20.24
N PHE A 104 6.16 -10.08 -18.91
CA PHE A 104 4.94 -10.18 -18.12
C PHE A 104 4.44 -8.79 -17.75
N PHE A 105 3.16 -8.58 -17.94
CA PHE A 105 2.44 -7.37 -17.61
C PHE A 105 1.35 -7.69 -16.62
N VAL A 106 1.18 -6.83 -15.62
CA VAL A 106 0.11 -6.97 -14.65
C VAL A 106 -0.59 -5.62 -14.56
N LYS A 107 -1.92 -5.62 -14.64
CA LYS A 107 -2.77 -4.44 -14.40
C LYS A 107 -3.69 -4.71 -13.23
N TRP A 108 -3.94 -3.69 -12.41
CA TRP A 108 -5.06 -3.75 -11.49
C TRP A 108 -6.40 -3.67 -12.26
N TRP A 109 -7.50 -4.06 -11.61
CA TRP A 109 -8.84 -4.01 -12.19
C TRP A 109 -9.59 -2.74 -11.78
N ASP A 110 -9.79 -1.85 -12.76
CA ASP A 110 -10.25 -0.47 -12.54
C ASP A 110 -11.65 -0.37 -11.93
N SER A 111 -12.50 -1.38 -12.14
CA SER A 111 -13.89 -1.41 -11.64
C SER A 111 -14.01 -1.79 -10.15
N LEU A 112 -12.90 -2.00 -9.43
CA LEU A 112 -12.93 -2.26 -7.99
C LEU A 112 -13.28 -1.00 -7.20
N LYS A 113 -14.25 -1.13 -6.28
CA LYS A 113 -14.62 -0.05 -5.35
C LYS A 113 -13.57 0.06 -4.23
N ILE A 114 -12.45 0.73 -4.52
CA ILE A 114 -11.29 0.87 -3.61
C ILE A 114 -11.71 1.34 -2.22
N ASN A 115 -12.55 2.37 -2.15
CA ASN A 115 -13.04 2.91 -0.87
C ASN A 115 -13.75 1.85 -0.02
N LYS A 116 -14.51 0.95 -0.66
CA LYS A 116 -15.18 -0.16 0.05
C LYS A 116 -14.17 -1.14 0.65
N ILE A 117 -13.12 -1.47 -0.10
CA ILE A 117 -12.04 -2.36 0.35
C ILE A 117 -11.30 -1.74 1.54
N ILE A 118 -10.93 -0.46 1.43
CA ILE A 118 -10.22 0.26 2.48
C ILE A 118 -11.08 0.38 3.75
N SER A 119 -12.36 0.74 3.61
CA SER A 119 -13.29 0.79 4.75
C SER A 119 -13.41 -0.57 5.43
N GLN A 120 -13.61 -1.65 4.65
CA GLN A 120 -13.69 -3.01 5.20
C GLN A 120 -12.39 -3.41 5.92
N MET A 121 -11.24 -3.05 5.37
CA MET A 121 -9.95 -3.32 6.00
C MET A 121 -9.83 -2.58 7.34
N HIS A 122 -10.24 -1.31 7.42
CA HIS A 122 -10.20 -0.54 8.66
C HIS A 122 -11.24 -0.97 9.69
N GLU A 123 -12.37 -1.54 9.29
CA GLU A 123 -13.31 -2.19 10.21
C GLU A 123 -12.65 -3.39 10.92
N GLU A 124 -11.87 -4.18 10.16
CA GLU A 124 -11.15 -5.35 10.70
C GLU A 124 -9.87 -4.99 11.44
N TYR A 125 -9.19 -3.93 11.01
CA TYR A 125 -7.94 -3.41 11.56
C TYR A 125 -8.06 -1.92 11.86
N PRO A 126 -8.81 -1.54 12.92
CA PRO A 126 -9.01 -0.15 13.27
C PRO A 126 -7.69 0.59 13.40
N LEU A 127 -7.65 1.80 12.87
CA LEU A 127 -6.55 2.71 13.15
C LEU A 127 -6.40 2.84 14.67
N PRO A 128 -5.18 2.98 15.21
CA PRO A 128 -5.04 3.28 16.62
C PRO A 128 -5.83 4.55 16.87
N VAL A 129 -6.89 4.44 17.69
CA VAL A 129 -7.57 5.63 18.18
C VAL A 129 -6.49 6.47 18.83
N GLU A 130 -6.24 7.67 18.31
CA GLU A 130 -5.53 8.69 19.04
C GLU A 130 -6.39 8.97 20.28
N LYS A 131 -6.17 8.17 21.32
CA LYS A 131 -6.70 8.48 22.63
C LYS A 131 -6.08 9.84 22.95
N PRO A 132 -6.86 10.89 23.20
CA PRO A 132 -6.29 12.11 23.73
C PRO A 132 -5.42 11.69 24.89
N ILE A 133 -4.13 12.01 24.82
CA ILE A 133 -3.13 11.59 25.78
C ILE A 133 -3.66 11.99 27.15
N ALA A 134 -4.24 11.04 27.87
CA ALA A 134 -4.53 11.24 29.28
C ALA A 134 -3.14 11.27 29.91
N LEU A 135 -2.64 12.47 30.18
CA LEU A 135 -1.41 12.69 30.92
C LEU A 135 -1.51 11.90 32.22
N ARG A 136 -0.96 10.68 32.21
CA ARG A 136 -0.64 9.96 33.42
C ARG A 136 0.62 10.62 33.95
N THR A 137 0.43 11.62 34.81
CA THR A 137 1.48 12.10 35.67
C THR A 137 1.92 10.96 36.60
N ARG A 138 3.08 10.37 36.32
CA ARG A 138 3.89 9.74 37.36
C ARG A 138 5.39 9.75 37.02
N SER A 139 6.07 10.63 37.74
CA SER A 139 7.45 10.58 38.22
C SER A 139 8.60 11.04 37.32
N GLN A 140 9.05 12.25 37.67
CA GLN A 140 10.43 12.65 37.94
C GLN A 140 11.42 12.64 36.77
N SER A 141 11.51 13.78 36.08
CA SER A 141 12.81 14.41 35.79
C SER A 141 12.64 15.93 35.85
N SER A 142 13.65 16.59 36.41
CA SER A 142 13.66 18.00 36.76
C SER A 142 13.77 18.87 35.51
N LEU A 143 12.64 19.26 34.93
CA LEU A 143 12.52 20.46 34.11
C LEU A 143 11.24 21.16 34.55
N GLU A 144 11.38 22.37 35.10
CA GLU A 144 10.27 23.17 35.60
C GLU A 144 9.27 23.43 34.46
N SER A 145 8.14 22.72 34.49
CA SER A 145 7.02 23.00 33.60
C SER A 145 6.42 24.34 34.01
N VAL A 146 6.71 25.40 33.26
CA VAL A 146 6.10 26.72 33.48
C VAL A 146 4.60 26.60 33.23
N GLN A 147 3.81 26.56 34.30
CA GLN A 147 2.35 26.64 34.23
C GLN A 147 1.93 28.07 33.86
N ILE A 148 1.26 28.21 32.72
CA ILE A 148 0.81 29.48 32.13
C ILE A 148 -0.59 29.86 32.64
N SER A 149 -1.37 28.88 33.12
CA SER A 149 -2.75 29.10 33.57
C SER A 149 -2.80 29.88 34.89
N GLY A 150 -3.50 31.01 34.89
CA GLY A 150 -3.67 31.91 36.04
C GLY A 150 -2.66 33.05 36.15
N LYS A 151 -1.68 33.16 35.23
CA LYS A 151 -0.67 34.22 35.26
C LYS A 151 -1.16 35.53 34.67
N SER A 152 -0.69 36.64 35.26
CA SER A 152 -1.00 37.99 34.77
C SER A 152 -0.32 38.27 33.43
N SER A 153 -0.92 39.13 32.61
CA SER A 153 -0.34 39.56 31.32
C SER A 153 1.10 40.11 31.46
N LYS A 154 1.44 40.71 32.60
CA LYS A 154 2.80 41.20 32.88
C LYS A 154 3.80 40.06 33.10
N GLU A 155 3.40 39.02 33.84
CA GLU A 155 4.25 37.86 34.15
C GLU A 155 4.48 36.98 32.92
N LEU A 156 3.48 36.90 32.03
CA LEU A 156 3.62 36.22 30.74
C LEU A 156 4.63 36.92 29.82
N LYS A 157 4.71 38.25 29.88
CA LYS A 157 5.70 39.02 29.09
C LYS A 157 7.12 38.80 29.61
N GLU A 158 7.34 38.72 30.92
CA GLU A 158 8.66 38.40 31.48
C GLU A 158 9.12 36.98 31.13
N LEU A 159 8.21 36.00 31.16
CA LEU A 159 8.52 34.63 30.76
C LEU A 159 8.89 34.51 29.28
N ALA A 160 8.17 35.21 28.40
CA ALA A 160 8.50 35.25 26.99
C ALA A 160 9.89 35.85 26.74
N GLN A 161 10.25 36.91 27.46
CA GLN A 161 11.57 37.54 27.35
C GLN A 161 12.69 36.62 27.83
N GLN A 162 12.48 35.88 28.92
CA GLN A 162 13.47 34.91 29.43
C GLN A 162 13.69 33.74 28.48
N LEU A 163 12.61 33.21 27.86
CA LEU A 163 12.71 32.12 26.88
C LEU A 163 13.47 32.55 25.62
N ILE A 164 13.23 33.78 25.14
CA ILE A 164 13.94 34.35 23.99
C ILE A 164 15.44 34.51 24.28
N ALA A 165 15.81 34.95 25.49
CA ALA A 165 17.21 35.06 25.89
C ALA A 165 17.91 33.69 25.92
N HIS A 166 17.21 32.65 26.38
CA HIS A 166 17.75 31.29 26.44
C HIS A 166 17.89 30.64 25.06
N SER A 167 16.99 30.92 24.11
CA SER A 167 17.11 30.40 22.75
C SER A 167 18.29 31.01 21.99
N GLN A 168 18.57 32.31 22.21
CA GLN A 168 19.72 32.99 21.60
C GLN A 168 21.07 32.44 22.07
N GLN A 169 21.15 31.93 23.32
CA GLN A 169 22.35 31.25 23.81
C GLN A 169 22.55 29.86 23.17
N LEU A 170 21.47 29.17 22.81
CA LEU A 170 21.53 27.85 22.16
C LEU A 170 21.91 27.97 20.68
N GLU A 171 21.44 29.01 19.98
CA GLU A 171 21.77 29.25 18.55
C GLU A 171 23.25 29.60 18.34
N SER A 172 23.96 30.13 19.35
CA SER A 172 25.41 30.35 19.27
C SER A 172 26.25 29.05 19.30
N GLU A 173 25.66 27.90 19.61
CA GLU A 173 26.36 26.61 19.70
C GLU A 173 26.21 25.73 18.44
N GLU A 174 25.32 26.05 17.49
CA GLU A 174 24.92 25.11 16.41
C GLU A 174 25.47 25.42 14.99
N GLN A 175 26.28 26.48 14.81
CA GLN A 175 26.92 26.76 13.51
C GLN A 175 28.21 25.94 13.27
N VAL A 176 28.11 24.63 13.00
CA VAL A 176 29.17 23.91 12.24
C VAL A 176 28.57 22.82 11.31
N SER A 177 28.31 23.25 10.06
CA SER A 177 28.48 22.53 8.79
C SER A 177 27.38 21.63 8.16
N PRO A 178 27.30 21.59 6.80
CA PRO A 178 26.04 21.41 6.06
C PRO A 178 26.04 20.38 4.87
N THR A 179 24.88 20.27 4.20
CA THR A 179 24.67 20.19 2.72
C THR A 179 24.22 18.86 2.03
N ASP A 180 22.99 18.92 1.46
CA ASP A 180 22.39 18.57 0.13
C ASP A 180 22.77 17.26 -0.65
N SER A 181 22.08 16.72 -1.68
CA SER A 181 21.01 17.17 -2.61
C SER A 181 20.39 15.98 -3.41
N VAL A 182 19.50 16.29 -4.36
CA VAL A 182 18.43 15.55 -5.08
C VAL A 182 18.86 14.86 -6.40
N GLY A 183 18.03 13.93 -6.94
CA GLY A 183 17.97 13.62 -8.38
C GLY A 183 16.75 12.78 -8.85
N SER A 184 15.98 13.28 -9.83
CA SER A 184 14.75 12.68 -10.42
C SER A 184 14.80 12.69 -11.96
N VAL A 185 14.19 11.72 -12.65
CA VAL A 185 14.01 11.68 -14.12
C VAL A 185 12.64 11.09 -14.50
N ASN A 186 11.90 11.77 -15.41
CA ASN A 186 10.57 11.42 -15.94
C ASN A 186 10.63 10.62 -17.27
N ARG A 187 9.62 9.78 -17.52
CA ARG A 187 9.17 9.32 -18.87
C ARG A 187 7.65 9.11 -18.89
N ASP A 188 7.00 9.55 -19.98
CA ASP A 188 5.55 9.40 -20.26
C ASP A 188 5.15 7.94 -20.60
N PRO A 189 3.98 7.43 -20.15
CA PRO A 189 3.50 6.09 -20.49
C PRO A 189 2.37 6.11 -21.53
N THR A 190 2.54 5.34 -22.61
CA THR A 190 1.43 4.87 -23.46
C THR A 190 0.74 3.70 -22.75
N ASP A 191 -0.59 3.70 -22.60
CA ASP A 191 -1.35 2.70 -21.83
C ASP A 191 -1.61 1.41 -22.66
N PRO A 192 -0.99 0.26 -22.31
CA PRO A 192 -1.09 -0.99 -23.06
C PRO A 192 -2.37 -1.80 -22.78
N PHE A 193 -3.36 -1.23 -22.07
CA PHE A 193 -4.57 -1.92 -21.64
C PHE A 193 -5.86 -1.43 -22.32
N GLN A 194 -5.76 -0.72 -23.45
CA GLN A 194 -6.93 -0.21 -24.18
C GLN A 194 -7.84 -1.31 -24.73
N ASP A 195 -7.38 -2.55 -24.82
CA ASP A 195 -8.12 -3.71 -25.35
C ASP A 195 -8.82 -4.56 -24.28
N ALA A 196 -8.63 -4.25 -22.98
CA ALA A 196 -9.31 -4.92 -21.89
C ALA A 196 -10.78 -4.49 -21.80
N GLN A 197 -11.62 -5.06 -22.67
CA GLN A 197 -13.07 -4.92 -22.59
C GLN A 197 -13.61 -5.61 -21.34
N ASP A 198 -14.38 -4.88 -20.52
CA ASP A 198 -15.08 -5.44 -19.37
C ASP A 198 -16.16 -6.42 -19.85
N PRO A 199 -16.07 -7.73 -19.54
CA PRO A 199 -17.03 -8.73 -19.99
C PRO A 199 -18.44 -8.52 -19.41
N TYR A 200 -18.62 -7.58 -18.45
CA TYR A 200 -19.91 -7.22 -17.87
C TYR A 200 -20.41 -5.83 -18.25
N SER A 201 -19.70 -5.09 -19.11
CA SER A 201 -20.08 -3.73 -19.55
C SER A 201 -21.41 -3.64 -20.31
N GLY A 202 -22.01 -4.78 -20.68
CA GLY A 202 -23.25 -4.86 -21.47
C GLY A 202 -24.46 -5.45 -20.76
N HIS A 203 -24.43 -5.66 -19.43
CA HIS A 203 -25.61 -6.15 -18.71
C HIS A 203 -26.35 -5.00 -18.01
N ASP A 204 -27.35 -4.46 -18.70
CA ASP A 204 -28.44 -3.71 -18.05
C ASP A 204 -29.11 -4.63 -17.04
N LEU A 205 -29.01 -4.28 -15.75
CA LEU A 205 -29.64 -5.00 -14.63
C LEU A 205 -31.15 -4.70 -14.51
N ASP A 206 -31.78 -4.23 -15.57
CA ASP A 206 -33.22 -3.99 -15.64
C ASP A 206 -33.89 -5.08 -16.49
N SER A 207 -33.85 -6.32 -16.00
CA SER A 207 -34.88 -7.33 -16.31
C SER A 207 -34.77 -8.54 -15.38
N ILE A 208 -35.84 -8.70 -14.59
CA ILE A 208 -36.29 -9.85 -13.77
C ILE A 208 -35.86 -9.83 -12.31
#